data_AF-A0A7C4AWH6-F1
#
_entry.id   AF-A0A7C4AWH6-F1
#
_cell.length_a   1.000
_cell.length_b   1.000
_cell.length_c   1.000
_cell.angle_alpha   90.00
_cell.angle_beta   90.00
_cell.angle_gamma   90.00
#
_symmetry.space_group_name_H-M   'P 1'
#
loop_
_entity.id
_entity.type
_entity.pdbx_description
1 polymer ?
#
loop_
_entity_poly.entity_id
_entity_poly.type
_entity_poly.pdbx_seq_one_letter_code
_entity_poly.pdbx_strand_id
1 'polypeptide(L)'
;MVRPARVADVREVVYSEEHWKLWGDLRRRALEVMLPLESSGFRPIVHGSVARGDVSKDSDVDVVIPYPLPSFKLELALQAA
;
A
#
# COMPACT_ATOMS: atom_id res chain seq x y z
N MET A 1 25.33 18.87 1.29
CA MET A 1 25.73 17.47 1.52
C MET A 1 24.86 16.92 2.63
N VAL A 2 23.85 16.11 2.31
CA VAL A 2 22.94 15.52 3.31
C VAL A 2 23.68 14.36 3.97
N ARG A 3 23.85 14.41 5.29
CA ARG A 3 24.44 13.28 6.03
C ARG A 3 23.42 12.14 6.04
N PRO A 4 23.82 10.89 5.74
CA PRO A 4 22.92 9.75 5.86
C PRO A 4 22.47 9.64 7.32
N ALA A 5 21.16 9.50 7.53
CA ALA A 5 20.60 9.23 8.85
C ALA A 5 21.20 7.93 9.39
N ARG A 6 21.67 7.96 10.64
CA ARG A 6 22.22 6.78 11.30
C ARG A 6 21.07 5.87 11.72
N VAL A 7 21.34 4.57 11.77
CA VAL A 7 20.42 3.60 12.39
C VAL A 7 20.18 4.06 13.84
N ALA A 8 18.93 4.39 14.16
CA ALA A 8 18.42 4.99 15.42
C ALA A 8 18.17 6.51 15.48
N ASP A 9 18.36 7.26 14.39
CA ASP A 9 17.89 8.66 14.37
C ASP A 9 16.36 8.70 14.29
N VAL A 10 15.71 9.18 15.35
CA VAL A 10 14.26 9.42 15.38
C VAL A 10 13.98 10.78 14.73
N ARG A 11 13.08 10.79 13.74
CA ARG A 11 12.61 12.01 13.11
C ARG A 11 11.11 12.16 13.32
N GLU A 12 10.72 13.26 13.95
CA GLU A 12 9.33 13.68 13.96
C GLU A 12 8.97 14.32 12.60
N VAL A 13 7.84 13.91 12.04
CA VAL A 13 7.32 14.42 10.77
C VAL A 13 5.88 14.84 11.00
N VAL A 14 5.58 16.12 10.76
CA VAL A 14 4.22 16.66 10.79
C VAL A 14 3.71 16.72 9.36
N TYR A 15 2.69 15.93 9.06
CA TYR A 15 2.04 15.88 7.76
C TYR A 15 0.93 16.91 7.64
N SER A 16 0.79 17.51 6.46
CA SER A 16 -0.29 18.46 6.19
C SER A 16 -1.62 17.75 5.90
N GLU A 17 -2.72 18.49 5.92
CA GLU A 17 -4.05 17.96 5.55
C GLU A 17 -4.06 17.40 4.11
N GLU A 18 -3.34 18.03 3.18
CA GLU A 18 -3.22 17.54 1.81
C GLU A 18 -2.51 16.18 1.75
N HIS A 19 -1.52 15.96 2.61
CA HIS A 19 -0.84 14.67 2.74
C HIS A 19 -1.78 13.60 3.27
N TRP A 20 -2.54 13.89 4.33
CA TRP A 20 -3.53 12.96 4.88
C TRP A 20 -4.61 12.61 3.86
N LYS A 21 -5.08 13.61 3.10
CA LYS A 21 -6.02 13.39 2.00
C LYS A 21 -5.43 12.47 0.95
N LEU A 22 -4.22 12.76 0.46
CA LEU A 22 -3.53 11.92 -0.52
C LEU A 22 -3.34 10.47 -0.04
N TRP A 23 -2.94 10.29 1.23
CA TRP A 23 -2.82 8.97 1.83
C TRP A 23 -4.15 8.23 1.87
N GLY A 24 -5.23 8.92 2.27
CA GLY A 24 -6.58 8.38 2.22
C GLY A 24 -7.02 7.99 0.81
N ASP A 25 -6.72 8.80 -0.19
CA ASP A 25 -7.03 8.55 -1.60
C ASP A 25 -6.30 7.28 -2.11
N LEU A 26 -5.00 7.15 -1.82
CA LEU A 26 -4.21 5.97 -2.17
C LEU A 26 -4.70 4.70 -1.45
N ARG A 27 -5.11 4.80 -0.19
CA ARG A 27 -5.71 3.68 0.55
C ARG A 27 -7.05 3.25 -0.05
N ARG A 28 -7.87 4.19 -0.53
CA ARG A 28 -9.11 3.83 -1.25
C ARG A 28 -8.82 3.10 -2.56
N ARG A 29 -7.81 3.55 -3.32
CA ARG A 29 -7.34 2.82 -4.52
C ARG A 29 -6.82 1.42 -4.19
N ALA A 30 -6.15 1.25 -3.05
CA ALA A 30 -5.74 -0.08 -2.59
C ALA A 30 -6.95 -0.99 -2.31
N LEU A 31 -8.01 -0.44 -1.69
CA LEU A 31 -9.23 -1.20 -1.42
C LEU A 31 -9.96 -1.66 -2.69
N GLU A 32 -9.90 -0.88 -3.78
CA GLU A 32 -10.48 -1.27 -5.08
C GLU A 32 -9.89 -2.60 -5.58
N VAL A 33 -8.60 -2.87 -5.31
CA VAL A 33 -7.93 -4.12 -5.67
C VAL A 33 -8.07 -5.18 -4.58
N MET A 34 -8.01 -4.79 -3.30
CA MET A 34 -7.98 -5.74 -2.20
C MET A 34 -9.34 -6.38 -1.91
N LEU A 35 -10.45 -5.64 -2.06
CA LEU A 35 -11.78 -6.15 -1.73
C LEU A 35 -12.22 -7.33 -2.63
N PRO A 36 -12.01 -7.31 -3.96
CA PRO A 36 -12.29 -8.47 -4.80
C PRO A 36 -11.42 -9.69 -4.47
N LEU A 37 -10.15 -9.45 -4.13
CA LEU A 37 -9.23 -10.48 -3.68
C LEU A 37 -9.70 -11.11 -2.36
N GLU A 38 -10.10 -10.30 -1.37
CA GLU A 38 -10.67 -10.79 -0.11
C GLU A 38 -11.96 -11.58 -0.33
N SER A 39 -12.84 -11.09 -1.20
CA SER A 39 -14.10 -11.77 -1.57
C SER A 39 -13.86 -13.12 -2.24
N SER A 40 -12.70 -13.29 -2.89
CA SER A 40 -12.24 -14.54 -3.49
C SER A 40 -11.45 -15.44 -2.53
N GLY A 41 -11.41 -15.10 -1.24
CA GLY A 41 -10.77 -15.87 -0.18
C GLY A 41 -9.27 -15.60 0.00
N PHE A 42 -8.74 -14.54 -0.62
CA PHE A 42 -7.36 -14.11 -0.37
C PHE A 42 -7.25 -13.21 0.87
N ARG A 43 -6.02 -13.04 1.36
CA ARG A 43 -5.69 -12.11 2.45
C ARG A 43 -4.57 -11.16 2.00
N PRO A 44 -4.87 -10.22 1.10
CA PRO A 44 -3.92 -9.21 0.68
C PRO A 44 -3.57 -8.28 1.83
N ILE A 45 -2.35 -7.74 1.80
CA ILE A 45 -1.91 -6.67 2.68
C ILE A 45 -1.35 -5.52 1.84
N VAL A 46 -1.52 -4.29 2.33
CA VAL A 46 -0.81 -3.14 1.76
C VAL A 46 0.64 -3.16 2.24
N HIS A 47 1.57 -2.86 1.35
CA HIS A 47 2.98 -2.66 1.67
C HIS A 47 3.43 -1.25 1.23
N GLY A 48 4.71 -0.94 1.39
CA GLY A 48 5.30 0.26 0.82
C GLY A 48 4.88 1.55 1.53
N SER A 49 4.93 2.67 0.81
CA SER A 49 4.64 4.00 1.35
C SER A 49 3.19 4.13 1.82
N VAL A 50 2.24 3.47 1.14
CA VAL A 50 0.83 3.47 1.54
C VAL A 50 0.61 2.76 2.88
N ALA A 51 1.39 1.72 3.19
CA ALA A 51 1.32 1.07 4.50
C ALA A 51 1.91 1.95 5.61
N ARG A 52 3.04 2.61 5.34
CA ARG A 52 3.76 3.46 6.32
C ARG A 52 3.13 4.84 6.52
N GLY A 53 2.46 5.38 5.50
CA GLY A 53 1.89 6.71 5.51
C GLY A 53 2.79 7.82 4.96
N ASP A 54 4.00 7.52 4.50
CA ASP A 54 4.95 8.48 3.93
C ASP A 54 4.81 8.62 2.41
N VAL A 55 3.60 8.95 1.95
CA VAL A 55 3.24 9.01 0.52
C VAL A 55 3.62 10.33 -0.16
N SER A 56 3.75 10.26 -1.48
CA SER A 56 3.89 11.39 -2.42
C SER A 56 2.93 11.21 -3.59
N LYS A 57 2.82 12.22 -4.46
CA LYS A 57 1.95 12.13 -5.66
C LYS A 57 2.37 11.04 -6.64
N ASP A 58 3.64 10.67 -6.61
CA ASP A 58 4.24 9.63 -7.45
C ASP A 58 4.28 8.27 -6.72
N SER A 59 3.64 8.14 -5.56
CA SER A 59 3.59 6.87 -4.84
C SER A 59 2.66 5.87 -5.52
N ASP A 60 3.19 4.66 -5.69
CA ASP A 60 2.44 3.50 -6.14
C ASP A 60 1.65 2.83 -4.99
N VAL A 61 0.70 1.98 -5.36
CA VAL A 61 -0.04 1.12 -4.43
C VAL A 61 0.52 -0.29 -4.51
N ASP A 62 1.27 -0.68 -3.47
CA ASP A 62 1.83 -2.02 -3.35
C ASP A 62 0.89 -2.95 -2.56
N VAL A 63 0.39 -4.00 -3.21
CA VAL A 63 -0.41 -5.06 -2.56
C VAL A 63 0.39 -6.36 -2.59
N VAL A 64 0.49 -7.01 -1.43
CA VAL A 64 1.24 -8.26 -1.25
C VAL A 64 0.31 -9.36 -0.79
N ILE A 65 0.48 -10.57 -1.33
CA ILE A 65 -0.10 -11.80 -0.77
C ILE A 65 1.01 -12.53 -0.02
N PRO A 66 0.99 -12.58 1.33
CA PRO A 66 2.12 -13.06 2.12
C PRO A 66 2.21 -14.59 2.21
N TYR A 67 1.78 -15.30 1.15
CA TYR A 67 1.81 -16.75 1.05
C TYR A 67 1.82 -17.19 -0.43
N PRO A 68 2.38 -18.36 -0.74
CA PRO A 68 2.42 -18.86 -2.11
C PRO A 68 1.01 -19.23 -2.60
N LEU A 69 0.72 -18.89 -3.85
CA LEU A 69 -0.49 -19.30 -4.56
C LEU A 69 -0.21 -19.41 -6.07
N PRO A 70 -0.98 -20.23 -6.81
CA PRO A 70 -0.91 -20.24 -8.26
C PRO A 70 -1.41 -18.91 -8.86
N SER A 71 -0.58 -18.23 -9.67
CA SER A 71 -0.87 -16.89 -10.21
C SER A 71 -2.23 -16.78 -10.90
N PHE A 72 -2.66 -17.83 -11.62
CA PHE A 72 -3.95 -17.85 -12.31
C PHE A 72 -5.15 -17.61 -11.38
N LYS A 73 -5.06 -18.01 -10.09
CA LYS A 73 -6.15 -17.78 -9.13
C LYS A 73 -6.29 -16.29 -8.80
N LEU A 74 -5.18 -15.55 -8.81
CA LEU A 74 -5.18 -14.10 -8.62
C LEU A 74 -5.82 -13.42 -9.82
N GLU A 75 -5.44 -13.83 -11.03
CA GLU A 75 -6.00 -13.30 -12.28
C GLU A 75 -7.52 -13.49 -12.35
N LEU A 76 -8.01 -14.70 -12.05
CA LEU A 76 -9.45 -15.00 -12.03
C LEU A 76 -10.20 -14.14 -11.00
N ALA A 77 -9.63 -13.93 -9.81
CA ALA A 77 -10.26 -13.11 -8.78
C ALA A 77 -10.33 -11.62 -9.16
N LEU A 78 -9.32 -11.11 -9.86
CA LEU A 78 -9.31 -9.74 -10.35
C LEU A 78 -10.21 -9.54 -11.58
N GLN A 79 -10.43 -10.58 -12.39
CA GLN A 79 -11.34 -10.53 -13.54
C GLN A 79 -12.82 -10.67 -13.17
N ALA A 80 -13.12 -11.32 -12.06
CA ALA A 80 -14.49 -11.50 -11.57
C ALA A 80 -15.04 -10.28 -10.81
N ALA A 81 -14.20 -9.26 -10.62
CA ALA A 81 -14.46 -8.03 -9.87
C ALA A 81 -15.26 -6.98 -10.66
#